data_AF-Q64SD2-F1
#
_entry.id   AF-Q64SD2-F1
#
_cell.length_a   1.000
_cell.length_b   1.000
_cell.length_c   1.000
_cell.angle_alpha   90.00
_cell.angle_beta   90.00
_cell.angle_gamma   90.00
#
_symmetry.space_group_name_H-M   'P 1'
#
loop_
_entity.id
_entity.type
_entity.pdbx_description
1 polymer ?
#
loop_
_entity_poly.entity_id
_entity_poly.type
_entity_poly.pdbx_seq_one_letter_code
_entity_poly.pdbx_strand_id
1 'polypeptide(L)'
;MNEVKKIVKAELKKQSVNFAFGNIISKYKRESIVFLDSNSEVGYIGYTFVSSKYADYNSLFGIFLSCRFGLEMSGTTELTKIIEKLKLSFPPMAKLPQCYFGFTSLYFSPLKFYNNGTISFYENDDIVNKCIELTQNVNDIFIPYIYNFINVTPALTNDILEYPYNYGYPLTCILIQCILNHNYSDIPYLVKLAREKKMYDSTSNKINEIIEKLNRYFGTNIDC
;
A
#
# COMPACT_ATOMS: atom_id res chain seq x y z
N MET A 1 -21.38 -23.15 -5.83
CA MET A 1 -20.80 -21.84 -5.45
C MET A 1 -20.23 -21.80 -4.03
N ASN A 2 -21.02 -22.10 -2.98
CA ASN A 2 -20.52 -22.01 -1.59
C ASN A 2 -19.39 -22.99 -1.25
N GLU A 3 -19.40 -24.21 -1.79
CA GLU A 3 -18.34 -25.20 -1.53
C GLU A 3 -16.99 -24.80 -2.15
N VAL A 4 -16.96 -24.42 -3.43
CA VAL A 4 -15.74 -23.91 -4.09
C VAL A 4 -15.16 -22.70 -3.33
N LYS A 5 -16.01 -21.77 -2.90
CA LYS A 5 -15.58 -20.60 -2.11
C LYS A 5 -14.97 -21.00 -0.76
N LYS A 6 -15.50 -22.04 -0.09
CA LYS A 6 -14.90 -22.56 1.15
C LYS A 6 -13.53 -23.17 0.91
N ILE A 7 -13.37 -23.94 -0.16
CA ILE A 7 -12.08 -24.55 -0.54
C ILE A 7 -11.05 -23.45 -0.81
N VAL A 8 -11.41 -22.44 -1.61
CA VAL A 8 -10.53 -21.28 -1.88
C VAL A 8 -10.13 -20.58 -0.59
N LYS A 9 -11.07 -20.29 0.33
CA LYS A 9 -10.73 -19.65 1.62
C LYS A 9 -9.78 -20.50 2.47
N ALA A 10 -9.97 -21.81 2.49
CA ALA A 10 -9.08 -22.72 3.21
C ALA A 10 -7.68 -22.72 2.60
N GLU A 11 -7.58 -22.68 1.27
CA GLU A 11 -6.31 -22.69 0.57
C GLU A 11 -5.57 -21.35 0.69
N LEU A 12 -6.26 -20.21 0.56
CA LEU A 12 -5.69 -18.89 0.84
C LEU A 12 -5.11 -18.81 2.26
N LYS A 13 -5.79 -19.39 3.24
CA LYS A 13 -5.27 -19.48 4.61
C LYS A 13 -3.99 -20.31 4.68
N LYS A 14 -3.91 -21.45 3.99
CA LYS A 14 -2.68 -22.26 3.96
C LYS A 14 -1.55 -21.49 3.29
N GLN A 15 -1.80 -20.87 2.15
CA GLN A 15 -0.79 -20.14 1.39
C GLN A 15 -0.35 -18.84 2.08
N SER A 16 -1.12 -18.32 3.04
CA SER A 16 -0.74 -17.13 3.81
C SER A 16 0.63 -17.20 4.49
N VAL A 17 1.12 -18.41 4.81
CA VAL A 17 2.46 -18.61 5.41
C VAL A 17 3.60 -18.44 4.41
N ASN A 18 3.30 -18.47 3.11
CA ASN A 18 4.27 -18.35 2.02
C ASN A 18 4.44 -16.90 1.53
N PHE A 19 3.81 -15.93 2.21
CA PHE A 19 3.99 -14.54 1.86
C PHE A 19 5.33 -14.02 2.39
N ALA A 20 6.16 -13.51 1.50
CA ALA A 20 7.55 -13.15 1.77
C ALA A 20 7.71 -11.67 2.16
N PHE A 21 7.16 -11.25 3.30
CA PHE A 21 7.22 -9.85 3.75
C PHE A 21 8.55 -9.43 4.43
N GLY A 22 9.65 -10.16 4.20
CA GLY A 22 10.93 -9.88 4.84
C GLY A 22 10.86 -9.98 6.37
N ASN A 23 11.10 -8.87 7.07
CA ASN A 23 11.07 -8.77 8.53
C ASN A 23 9.65 -8.55 9.12
N ILE A 24 8.63 -8.36 8.28
CA ILE A 24 7.27 -8.07 8.73
C ILE A 24 6.55 -9.38 9.06
N ILE A 25 6.06 -9.48 10.29
CA ILE A 25 5.25 -10.63 10.71
C ILE A 25 3.87 -10.50 10.07
N SER A 26 3.33 -11.59 9.52
CA SER A 26 2.00 -11.60 8.91
C SER A 26 1.11 -12.71 9.48
N LYS A 27 -0.21 -12.51 9.43
CA LYS A 27 -1.18 -13.50 9.91
C LYS A 27 -2.45 -13.46 9.06
N TYR A 28 -3.00 -14.63 8.75
CA TYR A 28 -4.32 -14.71 8.15
C TYR A 28 -5.44 -14.46 9.17
N LYS A 29 -6.30 -13.48 8.92
CA LYS A 29 -7.45 -13.09 9.74
C LYS A 29 -8.59 -12.62 8.84
N ARG A 30 -9.75 -13.30 8.92
CA ARG A 30 -11.00 -12.91 8.25
C ARG A 30 -10.85 -12.53 6.77
N GLU A 31 -10.32 -13.44 5.96
CA GLU A 31 -10.12 -13.20 4.51
C GLU A 31 -9.15 -12.06 4.21
N SER A 32 -8.24 -11.79 5.13
CA SER A 32 -7.13 -10.86 4.95
C SER A 32 -5.84 -11.46 5.51
N ILE A 33 -4.72 -10.97 5.00
CA ILE A 33 -3.41 -11.10 5.61
C ILE A 33 -3.13 -9.77 6.31
N VAL A 34 -3.10 -9.79 7.64
CA VAL A 34 -2.75 -8.63 8.45
C VAL A 34 -1.23 -8.58 8.69
N PHE A 35 -0.68 -7.38 8.66
CA PHE A 35 0.73 -7.11 8.97
C PHE A 35 0.84 -6.71 10.43
N LEU A 36 1.84 -7.26 11.11
CA LEU A 36 2.09 -7.04 12.53
C LEU A 36 3.47 -6.39 12.73
N ASP A 37 3.50 -5.29 13.45
CA ASP A 37 4.70 -4.70 14.04
C ASP A 37 4.53 -4.71 15.56
N SER A 38 5.47 -5.31 16.29
CA SER A 38 5.45 -5.37 17.75
C SER A 38 4.11 -5.87 18.32
N ASN A 39 3.51 -6.86 17.64
CA ASN A 39 2.19 -7.46 17.92
C ASN A 39 0.95 -6.57 17.65
N SER A 40 1.13 -5.39 17.06
CA SER A 40 0.03 -4.50 16.67
C SER A 40 -0.25 -4.60 15.17
N GLU A 41 -1.53 -4.62 14.78
CA GLU A 41 -1.92 -4.60 13.36
C GLU A 41 -1.58 -3.24 12.74
N VAL A 42 -0.74 -3.24 11.71
CA VAL A 42 -0.27 -2.00 11.05
C VAL A 42 -0.85 -1.80 9.65
N GLY A 43 -1.38 -2.87 9.05
CA GLY A 43 -1.96 -2.87 7.71
C GLY A 43 -2.51 -4.24 7.35
N TYR A 44 -3.12 -4.35 6.17
CA TYR A 44 -3.54 -5.65 5.64
C TYR A 44 -3.61 -5.68 4.11
N ILE A 45 -3.54 -6.89 3.54
CA ILE A 45 -4.08 -7.24 2.21
C ILE A 45 -5.36 -8.05 2.40
N GLY A 46 -6.48 -7.57 1.88
CA GLY A 46 -7.79 -8.23 1.94
C GLY A 46 -8.17 -8.89 0.63
N TYR A 47 -8.76 -10.08 0.72
CA TYR A 47 -9.36 -10.80 -0.41
C TYR A 47 -10.84 -10.44 -0.50
N THR A 48 -11.23 -9.70 -1.55
CA THR A 48 -12.63 -9.37 -1.78
C THR A 48 -13.23 -10.29 -2.84
N PHE A 49 -14.15 -11.16 -2.41
CA PHE A 49 -14.88 -12.05 -3.29
C PHE A 49 -16.03 -11.32 -3.99
N VAL A 50 -16.03 -11.34 -5.32
CA VAL A 50 -17.04 -10.69 -6.17
C VAL A 50 -17.80 -11.71 -7.00
N SER A 51 -19.02 -11.38 -7.41
CA SER A 51 -19.78 -12.23 -8.33
C SER A 51 -19.15 -12.25 -9.73
N SER A 52 -19.57 -13.21 -10.54
CA SER A 52 -19.11 -13.39 -11.94
C SER A 52 -19.34 -12.15 -12.82
N LYS A 53 -20.25 -11.25 -12.46
CA LYS A 53 -20.46 -9.95 -13.13
C LYS A 53 -19.21 -9.06 -13.10
N TYR A 54 -18.35 -9.22 -12.11
CA TYR A 54 -17.15 -8.41 -11.88
C TYR A 54 -15.86 -9.23 -12.09
N ALA A 55 -15.98 -10.37 -12.75
CA ALA A 55 -14.92 -11.30 -13.07
C ALA A 55 -15.07 -11.74 -14.54
N ASP A 56 -14.24 -12.69 -14.98
CA ASP A 56 -14.29 -13.16 -16.36
C ASP A 56 -15.58 -13.95 -16.63
N TYR A 57 -16.02 -13.90 -17.90
CA TYR A 57 -17.22 -14.60 -18.36
C TYR A 57 -17.15 -16.11 -18.01
N ASN A 58 -18.29 -16.68 -17.63
CA ASN A 58 -18.46 -18.07 -17.14
C ASN A 58 -17.74 -18.43 -15.83
N SER A 59 -17.10 -17.48 -15.14
CA SER A 59 -16.58 -17.73 -13.80
C SER A 59 -17.70 -17.96 -12.79
N LEU A 60 -17.41 -18.72 -11.73
CA LEU A 60 -18.28 -18.87 -10.57
C LEU A 60 -18.26 -17.61 -9.69
N PHE A 61 -17.07 -17.02 -9.52
CA PHE A 61 -16.80 -15.79 -8.79
C PHE A 61 -15.39 -15.29 -9.12
N GLY A 62 -15.05 -14.08 -8.69
CA GLY A 62 -13.69 -13.56 -8.72
C GLY A 62 -13.19 -13.10 -7.36
N ILE A 63 -11.89 -12.85 -7.28
CA ILE A 63 -11.26 -12.19 -6.13
C ILE A 63 -10.44 -11.00 -6.63
N PHE A 64 -10.64 -9.82 -6.04
CA PHE A 64 -9.69 -8.73 -6.14
C PHE A 64 -9.05 -8.47 -4.78
N LEU A 65 -7.88 -7.82 -4.79
CA LEU A 65 -7.11 -7.52 -3.60
C LEU A 65 -7.21 -6.05 -3.25
N SER A 66 -7.23 -5.76 -1.97
CA SER A 66 -7.08 -4.41 -1.44
C SER A 66 -6.01 -4.38 -0.37
N CYS A 67 -5.06 -3.46 -0.48
CA CYS A 67 -4.13 -3.16 0.60
C CYS A 67 -4.54 -1.86 1.28
N ARG A 68 -4.45 -1.82 2.61
CA ARG A 68 -4.82 -0.64 3.38
C ARG A 68 -3.96 -0.47 4.64
N PHE A 69 -3.45 0.74 4.80
CA PHE A 69 -2.88 1.31 6.01
C PHE A 69 -3.76 2.49 6.42
N GLY A 70 -4.85 2.18 7.13
CA GLY A 70 -5.92 3.14 7.45
C GLY A 70 -5.61 4.05 8.63
N LEU A 71 -6.46 5.06 8.87
CA LEU A 71 -6.37 5.88 10.09
C LEU A 71 -6.53 5.07 11.37
N GLU A 72 -7.27 3.96 11.29
CA GLU A 72 -7.38 2.99 12.38
C GLU A 72 -6.02 2.40 12.82
N MET A 73 -4.99 2.55 11.98
CA MET A 73 -3.61 2.12 12.20
C MET A 73 -2.65 3.33 12.35
N SER A 74 -3.19 4.49 12.70
CA SER A 74 -2.40 5.71 12.95
C SER A 74 -1.31 5.47 14.00
N GLY A 75 -0.11 5.98 13.70
CA GLY A 75 1.03 5.88 14.61
C GLY A 75 1.60 4.47 14.80
N THR A 76 1.28 3.53 13.91
CA THR A 76 1.79 2.16 14.01
C THR A 76 3.13 1.96 13.30
N THR A 77 3.36 2.64 12.17
CA THR A 77 4.64 2.64 11.45
C THR A 77 5.42 3.94 11.70
N GLU A 78 6.74 3.94 11.51
CA GLU A 78 7.57 5.14 11.67
C GLU A 78 7.04 6.32 10.83
N LEU A 79 6.70 6.03 9.57
CA LEU A 79 6.16 7.03 8.64
C LEU A 79 4.84 7.63 9.11
N THR A 80 3.89 6.80 9.54
CA THR A 80 2.59 7.28 10.02
C THR A 80 2.70 8.01 11.35
N LYS A 81 3.59 7.57 12.26
CA LYS A 81 3.91 8.28 13.51
C LYS A 81 4.40 9.70 13.24
N ILE A 82 5.30 9.88 12.27
CA ILE A 82 5.84 11.20 11.93
C ILE A 82 4.75 12.09 11.34
N ILE A 83 4.02 11.60 10.32
CA ILE A 83 2.94 12.37 9.65
C ILE A 83 1.95 12.94 10.69
N GLU A 84 1.53 12.12 11.65
CA GLU A 84 0.59 12.55 12.69
C GLU A 84 1.17 13.64 13.60
N LYS A 85 2.45 13.51 13.98
CA LYS A 85 3.13 14.49 14.82
C LYS A 85 3.33 15.83 14.11
N LEU A 86 3.37 15.87 12.78
CA LEU A 86 3.42 17.13 12.03
C LEU A 86 2.11 17.94 12.15
N LYS A 87 0.96 17.30 12.43
CA LYS A 87 -0.35 17.99 12.54
C LYS A 87 -0.62 18.93 11.36
N LEU A 88 -0.47 18.44 10.13
CA LEU A 88 -0.60 19.22 8.90
C LEU A 88 -1.97 19.92 8.81
N SER A 89 -2.02 21.14 8.28
CA SER A 89 -3.21 22.00 8.26
C SER A 89 -4.31 21.53 7.31
N PHE A 90 -3.96 20.60 6.42
CA PHE A 90 -4.85 20.05 5.41
C PHE A 90 -5.33 18.66 5.82
N PRO A 91 -6.56 18.28 5.43
CA PRO A 91 -7.18 17.06 5.91
C PRO A 91 -6.33 15.86 5.52
N PRO A 92 -6.27 14.85 6.39
CA PRO A 92 -5.81 13.54 5.99
C PRO A 92 -6.46 13.11 4.68
N MET A 93 -5.62 12.66 3.75
CA MET A 93 -5.98 11.81 2.62
C MET A 93 -7.05 12.32 1.63
N ALA A 94 -6.88 13.53 1.13
CA ALA A 94 -7.80 14.07 0.13
C ALA A 94 -7.81 13.36 -1.24
N LYS A 95 -6.98 12.33 -1.46
CA LYS A 95 -7.02 11.47 -2.67
C LYS A 95 -7.37 10.00 -2.39
N LEU A 96 -7.29 9.54 -1.13
CA LEU A 96 -7.44 8.13 -0.77
C LEU A 96 -8.25 7.97 0.54
N PRO A 97 -9.57 7.74 0.51
CA PRO A 97 -10.42 7.88 1.68
C PRO A 97 -9.94 7.04 2.87
N GLN A 98 -9.69 7.71 4.00
CA GLN A 98 -9.40 7.08 5.28
C GLN A 98 -8.07 6.29 5.40
N CYS A 99 -7.04 6.57 4.59
CA CYS A 99 -5.75 5.86 4.70
C CYS A 99 -4.47 6.65 4.33
N TYR A 100 -3.34 6.25 4.92
CA TYR A 100 -2.00 6.78 4.63
C TYR A 100 -1.39 6.17 3.37
N PHE A 101 -1.64 4.87 3.17
CA PHE A 101 -1.25 4.11 2.00
C PHE A 101 -2.32 3.05 1.71
N GLY A 102 -2.61 2.84 0.44
CA GLY A 102 -3.54 1.80 0.02
C GLY A 102 -3.68 1.72 -1.48
N PHE A 103 -4.06 0.55 -1.95
CA PHE A 103 -4.29 0.27 -3.36
C PHE A 103 -5.31 -0.83 -3.51
N THR A 104 -5.83 -0.99 -4.72
CA THR A 104 -6.56 -2.18 -5.13
C THR A 104 -5.90 -2.77 -6.37
N SER A 105 -5.99 -4.09 -6.53
CA SER A 105 -5.50 -4.76 -7.74
C SER A 105 -6.25 -4.30 -9.01
N LEU A 106 -7.45 -3.74 -8.85
CA LEU A 106 -8.26 -3.18 -9.96
C LEU A 106 -7.63 -1.93 -10.59
N TYR A 107 -6.87 -1.16 -9.82
CA TYR A 107 -6.28 0.10 -10.27
C TYR A 107 -4.76 0.02 -10.49
N PHE A 108 -4.14 -1.14 -10.23
CA PHE A 108 -2.74 -1.44 -10.54
C PHE A 108 -2.56 -1.82 -12.02
N SER A 109 -3.08 -0.98 -12.91
CA SER A 109 -3.18 -1.23 -14.36
C SER A 109 -1.84 -1.52 -15.07
N PRO A 110 -0.69 -0.91 -14.71
CA PRO A 110 0.58 -1.19 -15.37
C PRO A 110 1.13 -2.59 -15.06
N LEU A 111 0.84 -3.12 -13.86
CA LEU A 111 1.42 -4.38 -13.39
C LEU A 111 0.61 -5.62 -13.82
N LYS A 112 -0.50 -5.43 -14.55
CA LYS A 112 -1.31 -6.51 -15.15
C LYS A 112 -1.61 -7.65 -14.16
N PHE A 113 -2.05 -7.32 -12.95
CA PHE A 113 -2.49 -8.32 -11.98
C PHE A 113 -3.73 -9.05 -12.53
N TYR A 114 -3.49 -10.14 -13.27
CA TYR A 114 -4.48 -10.75 -14.17
C TYR A 114 -5.09 -9.72 -15.16
N ASN A 115 -5.99 -10.14 -16.05
CA ASN A 115 -6.47 -9.26 -17.13
C ASN A 115 -7.24 -8.02 -16.62
N ASN A 116 -7.94 -8.13 -15.50
CA ASN A 116 -8.86 -7.10 -15.00
C ASN A 116 -8.61 -6.71 -13.52
N GLY A 117 -7.45 -7.05 -12.94
CA GLY A 117 -7.23 -6.87 -11.51
C GLY A 117 -7.95 -7.89 -10.63
N THR A 118 -8.64 -8.85 -11.23
CA THR A 118 -9.45 -9.88 -10.58
C THR A 118 -8.97 -11.26 -11.04
N ILE A 119 -8.81 -12.17 -10.09
CA ILE A 119 -8.60 -13.60 -10.39
C ILE A 119 -9.97 -14.31 -10.41
N SER A 120 -10.33 -14.86 -11.55
CA SER A 120 -11.62 -15.54 -11.78
C SER A 120 -11.51 -17.02 -11.45
N PHE A 121 -12.49 -17.61 -10.76
CA PHE A 121 -12.52 -19.05 -10.43
C PHE A 121 -13.62 -19.78 -11.20
N TYR A 122 -13.29 -20.91 -11.81
CA TYR A 122 -14.18 -21.77 -12.59
C TYR A 122 -14.44 -23.10 -11.90
N GLU A 123 -15.42 -23.87 -12.39
CA GLU A 123 -15.84 -25.13 -11.78
C GLU A 123 -14.74 -26.22 -11.78
N ASN A 124 -13.95 -26.28 -12.86
CA ASN A 124 -12.91 -27.30 -13.05
C ASN A 124 -11.49 -26.76 -12.79
N ASP A 125 -11.35 -25.63 -12.12
CA ASP A 125 -10.04 -25.06 -11.80
C ASP A 125 -9.28 -25.96 -10.82
N ASP A 126 -7.96 -26.05 -11.02
CA ASP A 126 -7.05 -26.47 -9.96
C ASP A 126 -6.91 -25.34 -8.93
N ILE A 127 -7.78 -25.38 -7.91
CA ILE A 127 -7.84 -24.35 -6.87
C ILE A 127 -6.51 -24.21 -6.12
N VAL A 128 -5.78 -25.32 -5.92
CA VAL A 128 -4.53 -25.32 -5.16
C VAL A 128 -3.46 -24.56 -5.91
N ASN A 129 -3.19 -24.97 -7.16
CA ASN A 129 -2.20 -24.29 -8.00
C ASN A 129 -2.56 -22.82 -8.23
N LYS A 130 -3.85 -22.52 -8.44
CA LYS A 130 -4.31 -21.15 -8.63
C LYS A 130 -4.12 -20.26 -7.40
N CYS A 131 -4.26 -20.80 -6.19
CA CYS A 131 -3.96 -20.05 -4.95
C CYS A 131 -2.45 -19.88 -4.72
N ILE A 132 -1.63 -20.83 -5.16
CA ILE A 132 -0.16 -20.70 -5.16
C ILE A 132 0.27 -19.59 -6.11
N GLU A 133 -0.21 -19.60 -7.35
CA GLU A 133 0.06 -18.55 -8.35
C GLU A 133 -0.40 -17.18 -7.86
N LEU A 134 -1.59 -17.10 -7.26
CA LEU A 134 -2.08 -15.87 -6.65
C LEU A 134 -1.12 -15.36 -5.58
N THR A 135 -0.61 -16.23 -4.72
CA THR A 135 0.32 -15.86 -3.65
C THR A 135 1.65 -15.39 -4.22
N GLN A 136 2.19 -16.06 -5.24
CA GLN A 136 3.41 -15.64 -5.95
C GLN A 136 3.22 -14.27 -6.58
N ASN A 137 2.11 -14.04 -7.29
CA ASN A 137 1.82 -12.74 -7.89
C ASN A 137 1.73 -11.64 -6.83
N VAL A 138 1.17 -11.90 -5.65
CA VAL A 138 1.17 -10.90 -4.57
C VAL A 138 2.58 -10.62 -4.05
N ASN A 139 3.39 -11.67 -3.87
CA ASN A 139 4.79 -11.53 -3.46
C ASN A 139 5.60 -10.69 -4.45
N ASP A 140 5.44 -10.92 -5.74
CA ASP A 140 6.25 -10.26 -6.77
C ASP A 140 5.78 -8.82 -7.04
N ILE A 141 4.47 -8.59 -7.00
CA ILE A 141 3.87 -7.33 -7.45
C ILE A 141 3.65 -6.37 -6.29
N PHE A 142 3.09 -6.83 -5.17
CA PHE A 142 2.53 -5.94 -4.14
C PHE A 142 3.38 -5.86 -2.88
N ILE A 143 4.02 -6.96 -2.47
CA ILE A 143 4.86 -6.96 -1.27
C ILE A 143 5.97 -5.91 -1.32
N PRO A 144 6.68 -5.66 -2.43
CA PRO A 144 7.73 -4.64 -2.48
C PRO A 144 7.24 -3.25 -2.05
N TYR A 145 6.09 -2.80 -2.57
CA TYR A 145 5.47 -1.52 -2.19
C TYR A 145 5.12 -1.45 -0.70
N ILE A 146 4.55 -2.54 -0.17
CA ILE A 146 4.17 -2.65 1.24
C ILE A 146 5.40 -2.60 2.15
N TYR A 147 6.43 -3.37 1.80
CA TYR A 147 7.69 -3.43 2.51
C TYR A 147 8.39 -2.07 2.53
N ASN A 148 8.45 -1.40 1.38
CA ASN A 148 9.05 -0.08 1.24
C ASN A 148 8.30 0.98 2.08
N PHE A 149 6.97 0.91 2.15
CA PHE A 149 6.17 1.80 2.99
C PHE A 149 6.38 1.58 4.49
N ILE A 150 6.36 0.31 4.95
CA ILE A 150 6.53 -0.02 6.38
C ILE A 150 7.95 0.35 6.84
N ASN A 151 8.98 -0.05 6.08
CA ASN A 151 10.37 0.11 6.47
C ASN A 151 11.01 1.42 5.99
N VAL A 152 10.26 2.28 5.28
CA VAL A 152 10.71 3.58 4.78
C VAL A 152 12.02 3.49 3.98
N THR A 153 12.08 2.51 3.07
CA THR A 153 13.29 2.22 2.28
C THR A 153 13.54 3.31 1.21
N PRO A 154 14.75 3.43 0.65
CA PRO A 154 15.03 4.32 -0.48
C PRO A 154 14.12 4.12 -1.69
N ALA A 155 13.66 2.89 -1.95
CA ALA A 155 12.79 2.58 -3.07
C ALA A 155 11.39 3.20 -2.96
N LEU A 156 10.94 3.54 -1.74
CA LEU A 156 9.63 4.15 -1.50
C LEU A 156 9.42 5.46 -2.30
N THR A 157 10.47 6.24 -2.52
CA THR A 157 10.35 7.48 -3.31
C THR A 157 9.94 7.19 -4.76
N ASN A 158 10.50 6.15 -5.37
CA ASN A 158 10.11 5.73 -6.72
C ASN A 158 8.67 5.21 -6.75
N ASP A 159 8.28 4.42 -5.74
CA ASP A 159 6.92 3.91 -5.60
C ASP A 159 5.88 5.04 -5.54
N ILE A 160 6.17 6.10 -4.78
CA ILE A 160 5.30 7.27 -4.65
C ILE A 160 5.28 8.10 -5.94
N LEU A 161 6.41 8.25 -6.62
CA LEU A 161 6.48 8.94 -7.90
C LEU A 161 5.69 8.21 -8.99
N GLU A 162 5.72 6.88 -8.99
CA GLU A 162 4.96 6.05 -9.93
C GLU A 162 3.45 6.08 -9.62
N TYR A 163 3.07 5.88 -8.35
CA TYR A 163 1.68 5.79 -7.91
C TYR A 163 1.31 6.78 -6.79
N PRO A 164 1.35 8.10 -7.03
CA PRO A 164 1.13 9.10 -5.98
C PRO A 164 -0.27 9.08 -5.37
N TYR A 165 -1.25 8.51 -6.08
CA TYR A 165 -2.64 8.39 -5.64
C TYR A 165 -2.84 7.29 -4.59
N ASN A 166 -1.90 6.36 -4.47
CA ASN A 166 -1.93 5.30 -3.45
C ASN A 166 -1.50 5.81 -2.07
N TYR A 167 -1.07 7.07 -1.96
CA TYR A 167 -0.58 7.66 -0.72
C TYR A 167 -1.43 8.86 -0.31
N GLY A 168 -1.76 8.95 0.97
CA GLY A 168 -2.54 10.06 1.53
C GLY A 168 -1.76 11.38 1.56
N TYR A 169 -0.44 11.31 1.73
CA TYR A 169 0.50 12.43 1.85
C TYR A 169 1.77 12.20 1.02
N PRO A 170 1.66 12.10 -0.32
CA PRO A 170 2.74 11.60 -1.17
C PRO A 170 4.04 12.41 -1.05
N LEU A 171 4.01 13.75 -1.11
CA LEU A 171 5.23 14.55 -0.97
C LEU A 171 5.78 14.47 0.47
N THR A 172 4.92 14.56 1.47
CA THR A 172 5.34 14.43 2.87
C THR A 172 6.06 13.10 3.11
N CYS A 173 5.53 11.99 2.56
CA CYS A 173 6.15 10.67 2.64
C CYS A 173 7.54 10.66 1.98
N ILE A 174 7.69 11.25 0.79
CA ILE A 174 8.99 11.37 0.10
C ILE A 174 9.99 12.13 0.98
N LEU A 175 9.60 13.27 1.55
CA LEU A 175 10.49 14.10 2.35
C LEU A 175 10.91 13.40 3.64
N ILE A 176 9.98 12.73 4.34
CA ILE A 176 10.31 11.91 5.51
C ILE A 176 11.30 10.80 5.15
N GLN A 177 11.06 10.10 4.04
CA GLN A 177 11.96 9.06 3.56
C GLN A 177 13.36 9.61 3.29
N CYS A 178 13.48 10.75 2.61
CA CYS A 178 14.77 11.39 2.34
C CYS A 178 15.52 11.73 3.62
N ILE A 179 14.84 12.30 4.62
CA ILE A 179 15.45 12.68 5.90
C ILE A 179 15.94 11.45 6.67
N LEU A 180 15.09 10.43 6.81
CA LEU A 180 15.42 9.20 7.54
C LEU A 180 16.56 8.41 6.88
N ASN A 181 16.76 8.56 5.58
CA ASN A 181 17.82 7.90 4.82
C ASN A 181 18.99 8.85 4.47
N HIS A 182 19.03 10.06 5.06
CA HIS A 182 20.09 11.06 4.86
C HIS A 182 20.30 11.55 3.41
N ASN A 183 19.28 11.48 2.56
CA ASN A 183 19.31 11.90 1.15
C ASN A 183 18.84 13.35 0.96
N TYR A 184 19.39 14.28 1.75
CA TYR A 184 18.94 15.68 1.76
C TYR A 184 19.17 16.42 0.43
N SER A 185 20.20 16.04 -0.33
CA SER A 185 20.56 16.66 -1.62
C SER A 185 19.46 16.54 -2.68
N ASP A 186 18.62 15.51 -2.57
CA ASP A 186 17.62 15.18 -3.60
C ASP A 186 16.31 15.95 -3.40
N ILE A 187 16.12 16.54 -2.22
CA ILE A 187 14.88 17.19 -1.80
C ILE A 187 14.43 18.28 -2.81
N PRO A 188 15.27 19.23 -3.26
CA PRO A 188 14.82 20.26 -4.21
C PRO A 188 14.32 19.67 -5.53
N TYR A 189 14.98 18.63 -6.02
CA TYR A 189 14.57 17.93 -7.24
C TYR A 189 13.25 17.17 -7.06
N LEU A 190 13.10 16.47 -5.93
CA LEU A 190 11.90 15.70 -5.62
C LEU A 190 10.67 16.58 -5.39
N VAL A 191 10.85 17.76 -4.78
CA VAL A 191 9.78 18.77 -4.66
C VAL A 191 9.33 19.25 -6.04
N LYS A 192 10.28 19.50 -6.95
CA LYS A 192 9.96 19.86 -8.35
C LYS A 192 9.15 18.76 -9.04
N LEU A 193 9.59 17.50 -8.96
CA LEU A 193 8.87 16.36 -9.54
C LEU A 193 7.46 16.18 -8.95
N ALA A 194 7.31 16.33 -7.63
CA ALA A 194 6.02 16.22 -6.95
C ALA A 194 5.01 17.26 -7.48
N ARG A 195 5.48 18.49 -7.74
CA ARG A 195 4.69 19.55 -8.35
C ARG A 195 4.28 19.22 -9.78
N GLU A 196 5.22 18.73 -10.59
CA GLU A 196 4.95 18.31 -11.98
C GLU A 196 3.91 17.18 -12.04
N LYS A 197 3.99 16.22 -11.11
CA LYS A 197 3.02 15.13 -10.95
C LYS A 197 1.73 15.54 -10.24
N LYS A 198 1.57 16.81 -9.84
CA LYS A 198 0.37 17.34 -9.16
C LYS A 198 -0.03 16.51 -7.94
N MET A 199 0.96 16.15 -7.13
CA MET A 199 0.76 15.46 -5.85
C MET A 199 -0.12 16.30 -4.91
N TYR A 200 -0.95 15.66 -4.09
CA TYR A 200 -1.97 16.34 -3.29
C TYR A 200 -1.41 17.44 -2.38
N ASP A 201 -0.25 17.19 -1.79
CA ASP A 201 0.45 18.02 -0.81
C ASP A 201 1.62 18.81 -1.42
N SER A 202 1.64 18.98 -2.74
CA SER A 202 2.71 19.68 -3.48
C SER A 202 2.41 21.14 -3.84
N THR A 203 1.40 21.78 -3.24
CA THR A 203 1.19 23.22 -3.45
C THR A 203 2.17 24.04 -2.60
N SER A 204 2.58 25.22 -3.07
CA SER A 204 3.61 26.03 -2.39
C SER A 204 3.33 26.25 -0.90
N ASN A 205 2.09 26.59 -0.53
CA ASN A 205 1.73 26.79 0.87
C ASN A 205 1.90 25.52 1.72
N LYS A 206 1.54 24.36 1.17
CA LYS A 206 1.71 23.07 1.87
C LYS A 206 3.17 22.66 1.96
N ILE A 207 3.94 22.85 0.89
CA ILE A 207 5.37 22.56 0.86
C ILE A 207 6.08 23.32 1.99
N ASN A 208 5.86 24.64 2.09
CA ASN A 208 6.47 25.46 3.13
C ASN A 208 6.10 24.97 4.53
N GLU A 209 4.80 24.67 4.74
CA GLU A 209 4.32 24.13 6.01
C GLU A 209 4.97 22.77 6.36
N ILE A 210 5.06 21.85 5.38
CA ILE A 210 5.65 20.53 5.56
C ILE A 210 7.13 20.67 5.95
N ILE A 211 7.90 21.47 5.22
CA ILE A 211 9.34 21.69 5.47
C ILE A 211 9.55 22.30 6.86
N GLU A 212 8.82 23.36 7.22
CA GLU A 212 8.94 23.99 8.54
C GLU A 212 8.71 22.97 9.66
N LYS A 213 7.68 22.14 9.52
CA LYS A 213 7.31 21.13 10.52
C LYS A 213 8.29 19.97 10.57
N LEU A 214 8.82 19.54 9.43
CA LEU A 214 9.87 18.51 9.38
C LEU A 214 11.17 19.02 10.01
N ASN A 215 11.58 20.25 9.71
CA ASN A 215 12.74 20.90 10.33
C ASN A 215 12.60 20.97 11.84
N ARG A 216 11.42 21.36 12.34
CA ARG A 216 11.13 21.35 13.78
C ARG A 216 11.12 19.94 14.37
N TYR A 217 10.58 18.96 13.67
CA TYR A 217 10.48 17.58 14.15
C TYR A 217 11.83 16.90 14.27
N PHE A 218 12.67 17.03 13.24
CA PHE A 218 13.97 16.36 13.14
C PHE A 218 15.15 17.20 13.67
N GLY A 219 14.94 18.49 13.94
CA GLY A 219 16.03 19.41 14.28
C GLY A 219 16.96 19.66 13.10
N THR A 220 16.42 19.67 11.87
CA THR A 220 17.16 19.84 10.61
C THR A 220 16.93 21.23 10.01
N ASN A 221 17.79 21.62 9.06
CA ASN A 221 17.62 22.83 8.22
C ASN A 221 17.53 22.42 6.75
N ILE A 222 16.36 21.93 6.35
CA ILE A 222 16.01 21.64 4.96
C ILE A 222 15.56 22.94 4.31
N ASP A 223 16.20 23.30 3.20
CA ASP A 223 15.83 24.43 2.35
C ASP A 223 15.42 23.91 0.96
N CYS A 224 14.38 24.50 0.36
CA CYS A 224 13.81 24.10 -0.94
C CYS A 224 13.66 25.29 -1.89
#